data_AF-A0A7Y9DYS3-F1
#
_entry.id   AF-A0A7Y9DYS3-F1
#
_cell.length_a   1.000
_cell.length_b   1.000
_cell.length_c   1.000
_cell.angle_alpha   90.00
_cell.angle_beta   90.00
_cell.angle_gamma   90.00
#
_symmetry.space_group_name_H-M   'P 1'
#
loop_
_entity.id
_entity.type
_entity.pdbx_description
1 polymer ?
#
loop_
_entity_poly.entity_id
_entity_poly.type
_entity_poly.pdbx_seq_one_letter_code
_entity_poly.pdbx_strand_id
1 'polypeptide(L)'
;MSMALVMSEMPDLVRRVKAEHVPDAAGRCGGCRDTAGRTASWPCQTYRIAQEAEWVGRGNLPGTGPHAPVVPPTARPERTRWRAEAPYSHDAPMTGDTPAIAGTGGRRRRREGDAIPFPTTGGHARHAM
;
A
#
# COMPACT_ATOMS: atom_id res chain seq x y z
N MET A 1 -7.94 -7.57 -15.36
CA MET A 1 -8.36 -6.15 -15.29
C MET A 1 -9.41 -6.01 -14.20
N SER A 2 -9.29 -5.04 -13.30
CA SER A 2 -10.28 -4.85 -12.24
C SER A 2 -11.53 -4.15 -12.79
N MET A 3 -12.71 -4.54 -12.31
CA MET A 3 -13.98 -3.91 -12.74
C MET A 3 -14.00 -2.40 -12.44
N ALA A 4 -13.38 -1.98 -11.33
CA ALA A 4 -13.28 -0.57 -10.97
C ALA A 4 -12.47 0.26 -11.98
N LEU A 5 -11.41 -0.31 -12.58
CA LEU A 5 -10.63 0.37 -13.63
C LEU A 5 -11.44 0.56 -14.92
N VAL A 6 -12.26 -0.43 -15.29
CA VAL A 6 -13.12 -0.30 -16.48
C VAL A 6 -14.19 0.78 -16.24
N MET A 7 -14.77 0.81 -15.04
CA MET A 7 -15.78 1.80 -14.69
C MET A 7 -15.21 3.21 -14.48
N SER A 8 -13.94 3.38 -14.09
CA SER A 8 -13.33 4.70 -13.91
C SER A 8 -13.23 5.49 -15.22
N GLU A 9 -13.11 4.78 -16.35
CA GLU A 9 -13.15 5.39 -17.69
C GLU A 9 -14.58 5.80 -18.12
N MET A 10 -15.61 5.49 -17.31
CA MET A 10 -17.03 5.76 -17.59
C MET A 10 -17.71 6.44 -16.39
N PRO A 11 -17.43 7.73 -16.12
CA PRO A 11 -17.95 8.43 -14.93
C PRO A 11 -19.48 8.52 -14.90
N ASP A 12 -20.15 8.53 -16.05
CA ASP A 12 -21.61 8.57 -16.14
C ASP A 12 -22.26 7.28 -15.62
N LEU A 13 -21.64 6.13 -15.92
CA LEU A 13 -22.06 4.84 -15.41
C LEU A 13 -21.87 4.79 -13.89
N VAL A 14 -20.74 5.29 -13.38
CA VAL A 14 -20.46 5.37 -11.94
C VAL A 14 -21.53 6.19 -11.22
N ARG A 15 -21.87 7.37 -11.76
CA ARG A 15 -22.92 8.24 -11.20
C ARG A 15 -24.28 7.54 -11.18
N ARG A 16 -24.65 6.87 -12.28
CA ARG A 16 -25.92 6.13 -12.37
C ARG A 16 -25.99 4.99 -11.37
N VAL A 17 -24.95 4.14 -11.31
CA VAL A 17 -24.89 3.01 -10.38
C VAL A 17 -25.01 3.48 -8.93
N LYS A 18 -24.32 4.55 -8.55
CA LYS A 18 -24.42 5.12 -7.19
C LYS A 18 -25.80 5.69 -6.88
N ALA A 19 -26.52 6.21 -7.87
CA ALA A 19 -27.88 6.71 -7.70
C ALA A 19 -28.94 5.60 -7.62
N GLU A 20 -28.75 4.50 -8.37
CA GLU A 20 -29.67 3.35 -8.38
C GLU A 20 -29.46 2.45 -7.15
N HIS A 21 -28.22 2.28 -6.70
CA HIS A 21 -27.88 1.48 -5.53
C HIS A 21 -27.81 2.37 -4.30
N VAL A 22 -28.96 2.57 -3.64
CA VAL A 22 -29.11 3.31 -2.38
C VAL A 22 -29.59 2.40 -1.25
N PRO A 23 -29.33 2.72 0.02
CA PRO A 23 -29.84 1.95 1.16
C PRO A 23 -31.36 2.08 1.27
N ASP A 24 -32.04 0.96 1.55
CA ASP A 24 -33.43 0.93 1.98
C ASP A 24 -33.53 1.10 3.51
N ALA A 25 -34.76 1.26 4.02
CA ALA A 25 -35.02 1.40 5.45
C ALA A 25 -34.62 0.17 6.29
N ALA A 26 -34.36 -0.98 5.64
CA ALA A 26 -33.97 -2.24 6.28
C ALA A 26 -32.45 -2.49 6.21
N GLY A 27 -31.65 -1.52 5.75
CA GLY A 27 -30.20 -1.68 5.62
C GLY A 27 -29.77 -2.58 4.45
N ARG A 28 -30.60 -2.70 3.42
CA ARG A 28 -30.35 -3.47 2.19
C ARG A 28 -30.27 -2.52 1.00
N CYS A 29 -29.74 -3.00 -0.11
CA CYS A 29 -29.64 -2.19 -1.32
C CYS A 29 -30.97 -2.19 -2.10
N GLY A 30 -31.56 -1.03 -2.30
CA GLY A 30 -32.82 -0.86 -3.04
C GLY A 30 -32.72 -1.21 -4.53
N GLY A 31 -31.55 -0.99 -5.15
CA GLY A 31 -31.29 -1.34 -6.55
C GLY A 31 -30.94 -2.82 -6.80
N CYS A 32 -30.65 -3.60 -5.75
CA CYS A 32 -30.34 -5.02 -5.90
C CYS A 32 -31.63 -5.84 -5.77
N ARG A 33 -32.04 -6.52 -6.84
CA ARG A 33 -33.09 -7.54 -6.79
C ARG A 33 -32.66 -8.72 -7.64
N ASP A 34 -32.47 -9.88 -7.02
CA ASP A 34 -32.23 -11.11 -7.77
C ASP A 34 -33.56 -11.69 -8.32
N THR A 35 -33.46 -12.73 -9.16
CA THR A 35 -34.63 -13.40 -9.75
C THR A 35 -35.55 -14.07 -8.70
N ALA A 36 -35.05 -14.28 -7.49
CA ALA A 36 -35.79 -14.79 -6.34
C ALA A 36 -36.32 -13.67 -5.43
N GLY A 37 -36.13 -12.39 -5.78
CA GLY A 37 -36.57 -11.24 -5.00
C GLY A 37 -35.69 -10.88 -3.80
N ARG A 38 -34.54 -11.53 -3.61
CA ARG A 38 -33.59 -11.22 -2.54
C ARG A 38 -32.84 -9.94 -2.86
N THR A 39 -32.66 -9.12 -1.83
CA THR A 39 -31.90 -7.88 -1.87
C THR A 39 -30.53 -8.09 -1.20
N ALA A 40 -29.49 -7.46 -1.74
CA ALA A 40 -28.16 -7.52 -1.15
C ALA A 40 -28.10 -6.66 0.12
N SER A 41 -27.25 -7.02 1.08
CA SER A 41 -26.94 -6.15 2.21
C SER A 41 -26.30 -4.83 1.74
N TRP A 42 -26.55 -3.75 2.47
CA TRP A 42 -25.90 -2.47 2.23
C TRP A 42 -24.56 -2.39 2.98
N PRO A 43 -23.47 -1.85 2.38
CA PRO A 43 -23.33 -1.50 0.97
C PRO A 43 -23.14 -2.76 0.10
N CYS A 44 -23.87 -2.83 -1.01
CA CYS A 44 -23.78 -3.95 -1.94
C CYS A 44 -22.48 -3.92 -2.76
N GLN A 45 -22.10 -5.06 -3.33
CA GLN A 45 -20.84 -5.18 -4.08
C GLN A 45 -20.77 -4.21 -5.27
N THR A 46 -21.87 -4.02 -6.00
CA THR A 46 -21.93 -3.09 -7.14
C THR A 46 -21.64 -1.66 -6.71
N TYR A 47 -22.23 -1.21 -5.59
CA TYR A 47 -21.96 0.11 -5.04
C TYR A 47 -20.49 0.26 -4.63
N ARG A 48 -19.89 -0.76 -3.99
CA ARG A 48 -18.47 -0.73 -3.60
C ARG A 48 -17.56 -0.57 -4.81
N ILE A 49 -17.82 -1.31 -5.89
CA ILE A 49 -17.05 -1.20 -7.13
C ILE A 49 -17.19 0.20 -7.74
N ALA A 50 -18.40 0.77 -7.77
CA ALA A 50 -18.61 2.12 -8.27
C ALA A 50 -17.90 3.18 -7.42
N GLN A 51 -17.86 3.00 -6.10
CA GLN A 51 -17.11 3.89 -5.21
C GLN A 51 -15.59 3.79 -5.45
N GLU A 52 -15.06 2.57 -5.64
CA GLU A 52 -13.65 2.37 -6.03
C GLU A 52 -13.35 2.97 -7.42
N ALA A 53 -14.27 2.87 -8.37
CA ALA A 53 -14.12 3.49 -9.69
C ALA A 53 -14.06 5.03 -9.61
N GLU A 54 -14.88 5.65 -8.76
CA GLU A 54 -14.81 7.09 -8.47
C GLU A 54 -13.51 7.47 -7.76
N TRP A 55 -12.98 6.61 -6.88
CA TRP A 55 -11.68 6.81 -6.26
C TRP A 55 -10.56 6.81 -7.29
N VAL A 56 -10.54 5.80 -8.18
CA VAL A 56 -9.54 5.68 -9.25
C VAL A 56 -9.68 6.79 -10.29
N GLY A 57 -10.90 7.16 -10.68
CA GLY A 57 -11.15 8.25 -11.63
C GLY A 57 -10.70 9.62 -11.13
N ARG A 58 -10.50 9.78 -9.81
CA ARG A 58 -9.85 10.96 -9.20
C ARG A 58 -8.32 10.91 -9.23
N GLY A 59 -7.72 9.91 -9.86
CA GLY A 59 -6.27 9.73 -9.97
C GLY A 59 -5.64 8.92 -8.83
N ASN A 60 -6.45 8.28 -7.97
CA ASN A 60 -5.93 7.45 -6.88
C ASN A 60 -5.64 6.02 -7.34
N LEU A 61 -4.83 5.30 -6.56
CA LEU A 61 -4.47 3.91 -6.86
C LEU A 61 -5.66 2.96 -6.62
N PRO A 62 -5.86 1.94 -7.46
CA PRO A 62 -6.87 0.91 -7.24
C PRO A 62 -6.55 0.11 -5.97
N GLY A 63 -7.57 -0.19 -5.17
CA GLY A 63 -7.40 -0.98 -3.94
C GLY A 63 -6.82 -0.20 -2.75
N THR A 64 -6.66 1.12 -2.87
CA THR A 64 -6.40 2.04 -1.74
C THR A 64 -7.63 2.87 -1.36
N GLY A 65 -8.77 2.59 -2.00
CA GLY A 65 -10.01 3.32 -1.79
C GLY A 65 -10.69 3.01 -0.46
N PRO A 66 -11.87 3.60 -0.24
CA PRO A 66 -12.60 3.50 1.03
C PRO A 66 -13.00 2.07 1.41
N HIS A 67 -12.93 1.14 0.47
CA HIS A 67 -13.22 -0.27 0.67
C HIS A 67 -12.02 -1.18 0.45
N ALA A 68 -10.81 -0.62 0.45
CA ALA A 68 -9.58 -1.39 0.47
C ALA A 68 -9.59 -2.41 1.63
N PRO A 69 -9.07 -3.63 1.43
CA PRO A 69 -8.84 -4.53 2.55
C PRO A 69 -7.93 -3.82 3.55
N VAL A 70 -8.39 -3.68 4.80
CA VAL A 70 -7.58 -3.15 5.89
C VAL A 70 -6.44 -4.14 6.12
N VAL A 71 -5.28 -3.86 5.55
CA VAL A 71 -4.05 -4.55 5.92
C VAL A 71 -3.65 -3.94 7.28
N PRO A 72 -3.71 -4.71 8.39
CA PRO A 72 -3.26 -4.18 9.66
C PRO A 72 -1.79 -3.76 9.54
N PRO A 73 -1.36 -2.63 10.13
CA PRO A 73 0.01 -2.13 10.01
C PRO A 73 1.08 -3.10 10.55
N THR A 74 0.67 -4.18 11.21
CA THR A 74 1.53 -5.25 11.74
C THR A 74 1.84 -6.36 10.73
N ALA A 75 1.15 -6.41 9.59
CA ALA A 75 1.49 -7.33 8.51
C ALA A 75 2.74 -6.83 7.79
N ARG A 76 3.91 -7.02 8.44
CA ARG A 76 5.19 -7.01 7.72
C ARG A 76 5.02 -8.00 6.57
N PRO A 77 5.29 -7.62 5.31
CA PRO A 77 5.38 -8.62 4.25
C PRO A 77 6.41 -9.63 4.74
N GLU A 78 6.00 -10.89 4.92
CA GLU A 78 6.94 -11.98 5.10
C GLU A 78 7.88 -11.88 3.92
N ARG A 79 9.07 -11.36 4.19
CA ARG A 79 10.16 -11.32 3.24
C ARG A 79 10.47 -12.80 3.06
N THR A 80 9.83 -13.43 2.06
CA THR A 80 10.11 -14.80 1.67
C THR A 80 11.61 -14.83 1.54
N ARG A 81 12.27 -15.44 2.53
CA ARG A 81 13.70 -15.68 2.49
C ARG A 81 13.79 -16.75 1.43
N TRP A 82 13.79 -16.32 0.17
CA TRP A 82 14.21 -17.14 -0.96
C TRP A 82 15.61 -17.60 -0.57
N ARG A 83 15.64 -18.79 0.06
CA ARG A 83 16.84 -19.54 0.31
C ARG A 83 17.33 -19.83 -1.10
N ALA A 84 18.29 -19.03 -1.56
CA ALA A 84 19.04 -19.35 -2.75
C ALA A 84 19.70 -20.71 -2.47
N GLU A 85 19.03 -21.79 -2.85
CA GLU A 85 19.70 -23.05 -3.04
C GLU A 85 20.63 -22.80 -4.23
N ALA A 86 21.90 -22.53 -3.90
CA ALA A 86 22.94 -22.33 -4.89
C ALA A 86 22.99 -23.60 -5.77
N PRO A 87 22.82 -23.50 -7.10
CA PRO A 87 22.66 -24.66 -7.97
C PRO A 87 23.97 -25.40 -8.26
N TYR A 88 25.02 -25.20 -7.45
CA TYR A 88 26.31 -25.87 -7.61
C TYR A 88 26.69 -26.62 -6.35
N SER A 89 26.05 -27.78 -6.13
CA SER A 89 26.69 -28.89 -5.44
C SER A 89 27.42 -29.74 -6.49
N HIS A 90 28.70 -29.47 -6.67
CA HIS A 90 29.62 -30.44 -7.28
C HIS A 90 30.54 -30.97 -6.19
N ASP A 91 30.47 -32.28 -6.01
CA ASP A 91 31.33 -33.06 -5.13
C ASP A 91 32.84 -32.89 -5.46
N ALA A 92 33.65 -32.86 -4.39
CA ALA A 92 35.07 -33.24 -4.27
C ALA A 92 36.20 -32.24 -4.65
N PRO A 93 37.46 -32.44 -4.19
CA PRO A 93 37.95 -32.61 -2.82
C PRO A 93 39.09 -31.61 -2.45
N MET A 94 39.53 -31.64 -1.19
CA MET A 94 40.63 -30.85 -0.62
C MET A 94 41.99 -31.13 -1.30
N THR A 95 42.67 -30.09 -1.78
CA THR A 95 44.14 -30.04 -1.84
C THR A 95 44.61 -28.60 -1.71
N GLY A 96 45.54 -28.38 -0.79
CA GLY A 96 45.89 -27.08 -0.25
C GLY A 96 46.54 -26.13 -1.24
N ASP A 97 46.34 -24.84 -0.99
CA ASP A 97 47.39 -23.83 -0.91
C ASP A 97 46.72 -22.54 -0.42
N THR A 98 46.78 -22.32 0.90
CA THR A 98 46.33 -21.05 1.49
C THR A 98 47.57 -20.17 1.65
N PRO A 99 47.77 -19.10 0.85
CA PRO A 99 48.80 -18.14 1.19
C PRO A 99 48.32 -17.33 2.39
N ALA A 100 49.04 -17.46 3.50
CA ALA A 100 48.94 -16.61 4.66
C ALA A 100 49.27 -15.17 4.27
N ILE A 101 48.28 -14.29 4.28
CA ILE A 101 48.54 -12.84 4.25
C ILE A 101 48.44 -12.33 5.68
N ALA A 102 49.62 -12.21 6.29
CA ALA A 102 49.86 -11.54 7.55
C ALA A 102 49.33 -10.09 7.47
N GLY A 103 48.63 -9.66 8.52
CA GLY A 103 48.20 -8.27 8.66
C GLY A 103 49.38 -7.33 8.88
N THR A 104 49.18 -6.05 8.54
CA THR A 104 49.55 -4.89 9.39
C THR A 104 49.15 -3.57 8.73
N GLY A 105 48.41 -2.74 9.48
CA GLY A 105 48.65 -1.30 9.60
C GLY A 105 48.31 -0.36 8.44
N GLY A 106 47.26 0.45 8.59
CA GLY A 106 47.06 1.68 7.82
C GLY A 106 46.14 2.67 8.54
N ARG A 107 46.70 3.79 8.99
CA ARG A 107 46.14 4.79 9.91
C ARG A 107 45.26 5.86 9.23
N ARG A 108 44.24 6.34 9.97
CA ARG A 108 43.64 7.72 10.03
C ARG A 108 43.02 8.27 8.71
N ARG A 109 41.85 8.90 8.70
CA ARG A 109 41.52 10.14 9.43
C ARG A 109 40.03 10.28 9.81
N ARG A 110 39.84 10.85 10.99
CA ARG A 110 38.68 11.56 11.54
C ARG A 110 38.30 12.74 10.62
N ARG A 111 37.01 12.90 10.28
CA ARG A 111 36.44 14.22 9.97
C ARG A 111 35.20 14.41 10.84
N GLU A 112 35.39 15.28 11.81
CA GLU A 112 34.40 15.86 12.71
C GLU A 112 33.85 17.11 12.01
N GLY A 113 32.55 17.37 12.17
CA GLY A 113 31.93 18.64 11.79
C GLY A 113 31.10 18.59 10.52
N ASP A 114 29.83 18.23 10.67
CA ASP A 114 28.71 18.94 10.04
C ASP A 114 27.54 18.91 11.03
N ALA A 115 27.69 19.71 12.08
CA ALA A 115 26.57 20.17 12.88
C ALA A 115 25.75 21.09 11.97
N ILE A 116 24.50 20.73 11.69
CA ILE A 116 23.52 21.65 11.10
C ILE A 116 23.14 22.64 12.21
N PRO A 117 23.46 23.94 12.12
CA PRO A 117 22.88 24.91 13.03
C PRO A 117 21.46 25.18 12.56
N PHE A 118 20.47 24.72 13.31
CA PHE A 118 19.14 25.33 13.26
C PHE A 118 19.28 26.73 13.88
N PRO A 119 18.97 27.82 13.17
CA PRO A 119 18.86 29.11 13.80
C PRO A 119 17.69 29.08 14.79
N THR A 120 18.03 29.26 16.06
CA THR A 120 17.09 29.63 17.11
C THR A 120 16.90 31.14 17.05
N THR A 121 15.66 31.57 16.79
CA THR A 121 15.15 32.91 17.05
C THR A 121 13.63 32.70 17.17
N GLY A 122 13.04 32.63 18.37
CA GLY A 122 12.88 33.75 19.32
C GLY A 122 11.88 34.74 18.72
N GLY A 123 10.72 35.08 19.27
CA GLY A 123 10.08 34.85 20.56
C GLY A 123 8.72 35.55 20.55
N HIS A 124 7.99 35.38 21.65
CA HIS A 124 6.72 35.98 22.09
C HIS A 124 6.14 37.24 21.41
N ALA A 125 4.81 37.23 21.22
CA ALA A 125 3.96 38.37 21.56
C ALA A 125 2.54 37.91 21.92
N ARG A 126 2.16 38.19 23.18
CA ARG A 126 0.78 38.27 23.68
C ARG A 126 0.24 39.67 23.30
N HIS A 127 -1.06 39.80 23.02
CA HIS A 127 -1.97 40.95 23.24
C HIS A 127 -3.23 40.71 22.37
N ALA A 128 -4.37 40.36 22.97
CA ALA A 128 -5.40 41.24 23.53
C ALA A 128 -6.32 41.85 22.47
N MET A 129 -7.56 41.35 22.42
CA MET A 129 -8.81 42.13 22.34
C MET A 129 -9.98 41.24 22.79
#